data_AF-A0A135I082-F1
#
_entry.id   AF-A0A135I082-F1
#
_cell.length_a   1.000
_cell.length_b   1.000
_cell.length_c   1.000
_cell.angle_alpha   90.00
_cell.angle_beta   90.00
_cell.angle_gamma   90.00
#
_symmetry.space_group_name_H-M   'P 1'
#
loop_
_entity.id
_entity.type
_entity.pdbx_description
1 polymer ?
#
loop_
_entity_poly.entity_id
_entity_poly.type
_entity_poly.pdbx_seq_one_letter_code
_entity_poly.pdbx_strand_id
1 'polypeptide(L)' 'MANATAREEWIKRRARKLWEREGLRPDQEQECWDKAVQEFEAASSEENRGPAHPDPAVGSTSDPTKLKHP' A
#
# COMPACT_ATOMS: atom_id res chain seq x y z
N MET A 1 2.52 -18.00 -18.14
CA MET A 1 1.95 -16.62 -18.13
C MET A 1 0.63 -16.61 -17.35
N ALA A 2 0.68 -16.83 -16.02
CA ALA A 2 -0.52 -17.03 -15.19
C ALA A 2 -0.68 -15.97 -14.08
N ASN A 3 -0.04 -14.81 -14.22
CA ASN A 3 -0.04 -13.77 -13.17
C ASN A 3 -1.04 -12.63 -13.46
N ALA A 4 -1.25 -12.27 -14.73
CA ALA A 4 -2.11 -11.14 -15.09
C ALA A 4 -3.60 -11.36 -14.75
N THR A 5 -4.11 -12.57 -14.98
CA THR A 5 -5.51 -12.91 -14.70
C THR A 5 -5.79 -13.00 -13.20
N ALA A 6 -4.88 -13.60 -12.41
CA ALA A 6 -5.01 -13.67 -10.97
C ALA A 6 -4.97 -12.27 -10.31
N ARG A 7 -4.09 -11.40 -10.80
CA ARG A 7 -4.00 -9.98 -10.40
C ARG A 7 -5.30 -9.24 -10.65
N GLU A 8 -5.79 -9.30 -11.89
CA GLU A 8 -6.98 -8.56 -12.29
C GLU A 8 -8.23 -9.04 -11.53
N GLU A 9 -8.38 -10.35 -11.33
CA GLU A 9 -9.51 -10.90 -10.56
C GLU A 9 -9.48 -10.48 -9.08
N TRP A 10 -8.29 -10.42 -8.46
CA TRP A 10 -8.15 -9.93 -7.09
C TRP A 10 -8.51 -8.43 -7.01
N ILE A 11 -7.99 -7.63 -7.93
CA ILE A 11 -8.23 -6.19 -8.00
C ILE A 11 -9.72 -5.92 -8.21
N LYS A 12 -10.38 -6.60 -9.15
CA LYS A 12 -11.82 -6.50 -9.38
C LYS A 12 -12.62 -6.79 -8.10
N ARG A 13 -12.27 -7.86 -7.40
CA ARG A 13 -12.98 -8.27 -6.17
C ARG A 13 -12.78 -7.27 -5.04
N ARG A 14 -11.59 -6.67 -4.94
CA ARG A 14 -11.26 -5.66 -3.94
C ARG A 14 -11.88 -4.31 -4.26
N ALA A 15 -11.79 -3.86 -5.50
CA ALA A 15 -12.41 -2.64 -6.01
C ALA A 15 -13.92 -2.67 -5.80
N ARG A 16 -14.58 -3.79 -6.12
CA ARG A 16 -16.02 -3.95 -5.92
C ARG A 16 -16.43 -3.86 -4.44
N LYS A 17 -15.67 -4.47 -3.53
CA LYS A 17 -15.93 -4.34 -2.08
C LYS A 17 -15.77 -2.91 -1.58
N LEU A 18 -14.75 -2.20 -2.07
CA LEU A 18 -14.54 -0.78 -1.75
C LEU A 18 -15.71 0.05 -2.28
N TRP A 19 -16.12 -0.20 -3.52
CA TRP A 19 -17.21 0.51 -4.17
C TRP A 19 -18.57 0.27 -3.51
N GLU A 20 -18.87 -0.98 -3.13
CA GLU A 20 -20.08 -1.35 -2.39
C GLU A 20 -20.14 -0.64 -1.02
N ARG A 21 -19.00 -0.45 -0.36
CA ARG A 21 -18.90 0.25 0.93
C ARG A 21 -19.16 1.75 0.82
N GLU A 22 -18.81 2.37 -0.31
CA GLU A 22 -19.03 3.80 -0.56
C GLU A 22 -20.38 4.10 -1.25
N GLY A 23 -21.21 3.08 -1.48
CA GLY A 23 -22.55 3.23 -2.04
C GLY A 23 -22.62 3.24 -3.57
N LEU A 24 -21.66 2.59 -4.24
CA LEU A 24 -21.64 2.38 -5.70
C LEU A 24 -21.71 3.69 -6.52
N ARG A 25 -21.05 4.75 -6.05
CA ARG A 25 -21.00 6.04 -6.76
C ARG A 25 -20.11 5.91 -7.99
N PRO A 26 -20.60 6.25 -9.21
CA PRO A 26 -19.83 6.07 -10.45
C PRO A 26 -18.52 6.87 -10.48
N ASP A 27 -18.50 8.07 -9.87
CA ASP A 27 -17.27 8.88 -9.69
C ASP A 27 -16.17 8.14 -8.92
N GLN A 28 -16.54 7.22 -8.03
CA GLN A 28 -15.61 6.51 -7.14
C GLN A 28 -15.24 5.12 -7.66
N GLU A 29 -15.82 4.65 -8.76
CA GLU A 29 -15.50 3.34 -9.33
C GLU A 29 -14.02 3.28 -9.71
N GLN A 30 -13.53 4.32 -10.40
CA GLN A 30 -12.14 4.44 -10.81
C GLN A 30 -11.20 4.60 -9.60
N GLU A 31 -11.59 5.40 -8.59
CA GLU A 31 -10.83 5.57 -7.35
C GLU A 31 -10.72 4.25 -6.55
N CYS A 32 -11.81 3.47 -6.49
CA CYS A 32 -11.82 2.15 -5.85
C CYS A 32 -10.95 1.14 -6.60
N TRP A 33 -10.92 1.22 -7.93
CA TRP A 33 -10.07 0.40 -8.76
C TRP A 33 -8.59 0.74 -8.55
N ASP A 34 -8.23 2.02 -8.59
CA ASP A 34 -6.85 2.50 -8.39
C ASP A 34 -6.32 2.09 -7.00
N LYS A 35 -7.16 2.24 -5.96
CA LYS A 35 -6.84 1.79 -4.60
C LYS A 35 -6.63 0.28 -4.52
N ALA A 36 -7.47 -0.51 -5.19
CA ALA A 36 -7.31 -1.95 -5.24
C ALA A 36 -6.04 -2.38 -6.00
N VAL A 37 -5.65 -1.65 -7.05
CA VAL A 37 -4.38 -1.87 -7.77
C VAL A 37 -3.20 -1.65 -6.82
N GLN A 38 -3.17 -0.52 -6.12
CA GLN A 38 -2.10 -0.20 -5.17
C GLN A 38 -1.99 -1.24 -4.05
N GLU A 39 -3.11 -1.71 -3.50
CA GLU A 39 -3.07 -2.77 -2.47
C GLU A 39 -2.53 -4.09 -3.02
N PHE A 40 -2.87 -4.46 -4.26
CA PHE A 40 -2.31 -5.68 -4.87
C PHE A 40 -0.81 -5.56 -5.09
N GLU A 41 -0.34 -4.42 -5.59
CA GLU A 41 1.09 -4.18 -5.83
C GLU A 41 1.88 -4.10 -4.52
N ALA A 42 1.31 -3.48 -3.48
CA ALA A 42 1.88 -3.48 -2.14
C ALA A 42 1.96 -4.91 -1.56
N ALA A 43 0.89 -5.69 -1.65
CA ALA A 43 0.87 -7.09 -1.18
C ALA A 43 1.82 -7.99 -1.97
N SER A 44 1.89 -7.83 -3.30
CA SER A 44 2.82 -8.57 -4.15
C SER A 44 4.28 -8.13 -3.92
N SER A 45 4.51 -6.89 -3.50
CA SER A 45 5.84 -6.40 -3.13
C SER A 45 6.26 -6.89 -1.74
N GLU A 46 5.31 -7.00 -0.80
CA GLU A 46 5.55 -7.55 0.54
C GLU A 46 5.80 -9.07 0.51
N GLU A 47 5.08 -9.81 -0.34
CA GLU A 47 5.33 -11.24 -0.55
C GLU A 47 6.66 -11.53 -1.27
N ASN A 48 7.18 -10.56 -2.04
CA ASN A 48 8.52 -10.65 -2.65
C ASN A 48 9.64 -10.08 -1.75
N ARG A 49 9.29 -9.27 -0.74
CA ARG A 49 10.20 -8.84 0.31
C ARG A 49 10.33 -9.97 1.33
N GLY A 50 11.27 -10.88 1.09
CA GLY A 50 11.87 -11.69 2.15
C GLY A 50 12.16 -10.80 3.38
N PRO A 51 12.14 -11.40 4.60
CA PRO A 51 11.79 -10.75 5.86
C PRO A 51 12.19 -9.28 5.85
N ALA A 52 11.18 -8.41 5.74
CA ALA A 52 11.36 -6.97 5.89
C ALA A 52 11.90 -6.75 7.30
N HIS A 53 13.22 -6.72 7.43
CA HIS A 53 13.88 -6.14 8.56
C HIS A 53 13.35 -4.69 8.60
N PRO A 54 12.60 -4.28 9.62
CA PRO A 54 12.27 -2.88 9.75
C PRO A 54 13.61 -2.18 9.95
N ASP A 55 14.12 -1.53 8.91
CA ASP A 55 15.23 -0.60 9.07
C ASP A 55 14.68 0.57 9.88
N PRO A 56 15.09 0.76 11.14
CA PRO A 56 14.61 1.85 11.96
C PRO A 56 15.41 3.11 11.59
N ALA A 57 15.40 3.52 10.33
CA ALA A 57 15.95 4.79 9.88
C ALA A 57 14.84 5.69 9.29
N VAL A 58 13.69 5.73 9.96
CA VAL A 58 12.76 6.86 9.86
C VAL A 58 12.93 7.73 11.10
N GLY A 59 13.79 8.75 10.94
CA GLY A 59 13.59 10.12 11.42
C GLY A 59 13.35 10.38 12.90
N SER A 60 14.44 10.63 13.65
CA SER A 60 14.59 11.71 14.66
C SER A 60 15.98 11.51 15.28
N THR A 61 17.00 12.32 14.99
CA THR A 61 17.05 13.75 15.28
C THR A 61 18.18 14.38 14.46
N SER A 62 17.85 15.31 13.57
CA SER A 62 18.76 16.43 13.34
C SER A 62 18.47 17.43 14.46
N ASP A 63 19.27 17.41 15.51
CA ASP A 63 19.58 18.62 16.26
C ASP A 63 21.10 18.72 16.42
N PRO A 64 21.77 19.56 15.62
CA PRO A 64 23.16 19.87 15.81
C PRO A 64 23.25 21.18 16.58
N THR A 65 23.15 21.19 17.91
CA THR A 65 23.95 22.07 18.79
C THR A 65 23.60 21.93 20.27
N LYS A 66 24.63 22.06 21.12
CA LYS A 66 24.55 22.50 22.54
C LYS A 66 23.88 21.48 23.50
N LEU A 67 24.55 20.88 24.47
CA LEU A 67 25.30 21.46 25.60
C LEU A 67 25.93 20.27 26.35
N LYS A 68 27.26 20.26 26.52
CA LYS A 68 27.93 20.52 27.82
C LYS A 68 27.77 19.38 28.85
N HIS A 69 28.88 18.67 29.02
CA HIS A 69 29.41 18.04 30.25
C HIS A 69 28.74 18.49 31.57
N PRO A 70 28.62 17.58 32.54
CA PRO A 70 29.74 17.23 33.42
C PRO A 70 30.22 15.79 33.26
#